data_AF-A0AAV8WWK0-F1
#
_entry.id   AF-A0AAV8WWK0-F1
#
_cell.length_a   1.000
_cell.length_b   1.000
_cell.length_c   1.000
_cell.angle_alpha   90.00
_cell.angle_beta   90.00
_cell.angle_gamma   90.00
#
_symmetry.space_group_name_H-M   'P 1'
#
loop_
_entity.id
_entity.type
_entity.pdbx_description
1 polymer ?
#
loop_
_entity_poly.entity_id
_entity_poly.type
_entity_poly.pdbx_seq_one_letter_code
_entity_poly.pdbx_strand_id
1 'polypeptide(L)'
;MEMEAISTAAKNLMESVSHVQAPFTLAKHLEHVRPMFKMAWTSFLAAFSVGLQDCDDPEVAALCLDGIRCAIRIVCIFHMTLERDAYVQALARFTLLTANSPIMDMKAKKY
;
A
#
# COMPACT_ATOMS: atom_id res chain seq x y z
N MET A 1 -8.32 33.01 10.43
CA MET A 1 -9.16 33.52 9.32
C MET A 1 -8.62 33.04 7.96
N GLU A 2 -7.36 33.32 7.59
CA GLU A 2 -6.81 32.86 6.30
C GLU A 2 -6.66 31.32 6.19
N MET A 3 -6.20 30.65 7.25
CA MET A 3 -6.02 29.19 7.26
C MET A 3 -7.34 28.41 7.14
N GLU A 4 -8.43 28.92 7.69
CA GLU A 4 -9.77 28.32 7.55
C GLU A 4 -10.34 28.51 6.15
N ALA A 5 -10.08 29.65 5.52
CA ALA A 5 -10.46 29.91 4.13
C ALA A 5 -9.73 28.95 3.18
N ILE A 6 -8.43 28.70 3.41
CA ILE A 6 -7.63 27.75 2.63
C ILE A 6 -8.12 26.32 2.82
N SER A 7 -8.42 25.90 4.06
CA SER A 7 -8.97 24.56 4.35
C SER A 7 -10.31 24.33 3.67
N THR A 8 -11.19 25.34 3.67
CA THR A 8 -12.52 25.26 3.05
C THR A 8 -12.40 25.22 1.53
N ALA A 9 -11.51 26.02 0.94
CA ALA A 9 -11.25 26.00 -0.49
C ALA A 9 -10.68 24.65 -0.95
N ALA A 10 -9.75 24.06 -0.19
CA ALA A 10 -9.21 22.73 -0.46
C ALA A 10 -10.29 21.64 -0.40
N LYS A 11 -11.15 21.67 0.62
CA LYS A 11 -12.27 20.73 0.76
C LYS A 11 -13.23 20.82 -0.43
N ASN A 12 -13.66 22.03 -0.81
CA ASN A 12 -14.58 22.24 -1.92
C ASN A 12 -13.97 21.81 -3.26
N LEU A 13 -12.66 22.03 -3.45
CA LEU A 13 -11.95 21.56 -4.64
C LEU A 13 -11.89 20.02 -4.68
N MET A 14 -11.62 19.36 -3.55
CA MET A 14 -11.65 17.90 -3.46
C MET A 14 -13.05 17.31 -3.71
N GLU A 15 -14.10 17.91 -3.13
CA GLU A 15 -15.49 17.51 -3.35
C GLU A 15 -15.92 17.69 -4.81
N SER A 16 -15.53 18.81 -5.46
CA SER A 16 -15.87 19.04 -6.86
C SER A 16 -15.15 18.09 -7.84
N VAL A 17 -13.92 17.67 -7.53
CA VAL A 17 -13.19 16.67 -8.32
C VAL A 17 -13.76 15.26 -8.13
N SER A 18 -14.40 14.97 -6.99
CA SER A 18 -14.99 13.65 -6.72
C SER A 18 -16.15 13.29 -7.65
N HIS A 19 -16.79 14.28 -8.28
CA HIS A 19 -17.89 14.11 -9.24
C HIS A 19 -17.47 14.18 -10.72
N VAL A 20 -16.17 14.25 -11.02
CA VAL A 20 -15.71 14.18 -12.42
C VAL A 20 -15.90 12.76 -12.91
N GLN A 21 -16.94 12.55 -13.71
CA GLN A 21 -17.20 11.30 -14.41
C GLN A 21 -16.18 11.15 -15.54
N ALA A 22 -14.94 10.83 -15.17
CA ALA A 22 -13.90 10.52 -16.12
C ALA A 22 -14.29 9.23 -16.88
N PRO A 23 -14.05 9.15 -18.20
CA PRO A 23 -14.27 7.90 -18.92
C PRO A 23 -13.36 6.81 -18.35
N PHE A 24 -13.95 5.86 -17.62
CA PHE A 24 -13.23 4.70 -17.10
C PHE A 24 -13.11 3.64 -18.19
N THR A 25 -11.88 3.19 -18.46
CA THR A 25 -11.63 2.06 -19.36
C THR A 25 -11.29 0.83 -18.54
N LEU A 26 -12.01 -0.27 -18.75
CA LEU A 26 -11.72 -1.53 -18.10
C LEU A 26 -10.52 -2.20 -18.78
N ALA A 27 -9.39 -2.26 -18.07
CA ALA A 27 -8.25 -3.05 -18.49
C ALA A 27 -8.50 -4.54 -18.24
N LYS A 28 -8.48 -5.37 -19.30
CA LYS A 28 -8.63 -6.82 -19.20
C LYS A 28 -7.32 -7.59 -19.39
N HIS A 29 -6.29 -6.93 -19.92
CA HIS A 29 -5.02 -7.57 -20.23
C HIS A 29 -4.02 -7.42 -19.09
N LEU A 30 -3.25 -8.49 -18.87
CA LEU A 30 -2.28 -8.65 -17.80
C LEU A 30 -1.17 -7.57 -17.85
N GLU A 31 -0.87 -7.06 -19.04
CA GLU A 31 0.09 -5.97 -19.29
C GLU A 31 -0.25 -4.66 -18.56
N HIS A 32 -1.53 -4.40 -18.28
CA HIS A 32 -1.97 -3.18 -17.60
C HIS A 32 -1.81 -3.25 -16.08
N VAL A 33 -1.69 -4.44 -15.51
CA VAL A 33 -1.65 -4.60 -14.04
C VAL A 33 -0.41 -3.93 -13.45
N ARG A 34 0.75 -4.06 -14.11
CA ARG A 34 1.99 -3.43 -13.67
C ARG A 34 1.89 -1.90 -13.59
N PRO A 35 1.52 -1.16 -14.65
CA PRO A 35 1.37 0.29 -14.56
C PRO A 35 0.25 0.73 -13.62
N MET A 36 -0.87 -0.01 -13.54
CA MET A 36 -1.93 0.29 -12.57
C MET A 36 -1.43 0.18 -11.13
N PHE A 37 -0.73 -0.90 -10.81
CA PHE A 37 -0.16 -1.09 -9.47
C PHE A 37 0.94 -0.07 -9.18
N LYS A 38 1.77 0.29 -10.18
CA LYS A 38 2.81 1.32 -10.05
C LYS A 38 2.26 2.69 -9.63
N MET A 39 1.02 3.01 -9.99
CA MET A 39 0.36 4.25 -9.56
C MET A 39 -0.26 4.16 -8.17
N ALA A 40 -0.79 2.99 -7.80
CA ALA A 40 -1.62 2.85 -6.59
C ALA A 40 -0.89 2.27 -5.36
N TRP A 41 0.28 1.67 -5.54
CA TRP A 41 0.93 0.86 -4.49
C TRP A 41 1.24 1.64 -3.21
N THR A 42 1.60 2.93 -3.30
CA THR A 42 1.89 3.76 -2.13
C THR A 42 0.63 4.02 -1.31
N SER A 43 -0.49 4.31 -1.98
CA SER A 43 -1.78 4.54 -1.36
C SER A 43 -2.28 3.30 -0.63
N PHE A 44 -2.13 2.13 -1.24
CA PHE A 44 -2.46 0.85 -0.60
C PHE A 44 -1.57 0.58 0.62
N LEU A 45 -0.26 0.75 0.47
CA LEU A 45 0.68 0.57 1.58
C LEU A 45 0.37 1.50 2.75
N ALA A 46 0.05 2.76 2.48
CA ALA A 46 -0.34 3.74 3.50
C ALA A 46 -1.64 3.32 4.20
N ALA A 47 -2.67 2.96 3.44
CA ALA A 47 -3.96 2.53 4.00
C ALA A 47 -3.81 1.30 4.92
N PHE A 48 -3.07 0.28 4.47
CA PHE A 48 -2.81 -0.91 5.29
C PHE A 48 -1.96 -0.59 6.52
N SER A 49 -0.98 0.31 6.39
CA SER A 49 -0.13 0.70 7.51
C SER A 49 -0.91 1.45 8.58
N VAL A 50 -1.82 2.34 8.21
CA VAL A 50 -2.70 3.04 9.16
C VAL A 50 -3.62 2.04 9.86
N GLY A 51 -4.24 1.12 9.11
CA GLY A 51 -5.09 0.08 9.69
C GLY A 51 -4.36 -0.84 10.67
N LEU A 52 -3.05 -1.06 10.48
CA LEU A 52 -2.22 -1.85 11.40
C LEU A 52 -1.63 -1.05 12.58
N GLN A 53 -1.61 0.29 12.51
CA GLN A 53 -1.08 1.14 13.58
C GLN A 53 -2.17 1.59 14.55
N ASP A 54 -3.30 2.02 14.01
CA ASP A 54 -4.27 2.84 14.74
C ASP A 54 -5.60 2.11 15.01
N CYS A 55 -5.75 0.86 14.55
CA CYS A 55 -6.98 0.09 14.69
C CYS A 55 -6.80 -1.08 15.66
N ASP A 56 -7.58 -1.08 16.75
CA ASP A 56 -7.65 -2.19 17.72
C ASP A 56 -8.59 -3.33 17.26
N ASP A 57 -9.16 -3.24 16.05
CA ASP A 57 -10.04 -4.26 15.50
C ASP A 57 -9.22 -5.39 14.82
N PRO A 58 -9.26 -6.62 15.36
CA PRO A 58 -8.53 -7.75 14.78
C PRO A 58 -8.99 -8.11 13.36
N GLU A 59 -10.24 -7.83 12.98
CA GLU A 59 -10.74 -8.06 11.62
C GLU A 59 -10.08 -7.08 10.63
N VAL A 60 -9.97 -5.81 11.00
CA VAL A 60 -9.29 -4.79 10.19
C VAL A 60 -7.80 -5.13 10.03
N ALA A 61 -7.14 -5.55 11.11
CA ALA A 61 -5.75 -5.98 11.06
C ALA A 61 -5.56 -7.19 10.12
N ALA A 62 -6.45 -8.17 10.18
CA ALA A 62 -6.42 -9.35 9.30
C ALA A 62 -6.59 -8.97 7.82
N LEU A 63 -7.54 -8.06 7.51
CA LEU A 63 -7.74 -7.55 6.16
C LEU A 63 -6.52 -6.77 5.64
N CYS A 64 -5.88 -5.96 6.48
CA CYS A 64 -4.67 -5.24 6.11
C CYS A 64 -3.50 -6.18 5.81
N LEU A 65 -3.33 -7.24 6.61
CA LEU A 65 -2.30 -8.26 6.38
C LEU A 65 -2.56 -9.05 5.09
N ASP A 66 -3.80 -9.43 4.79
CA ASP A 66 -4.12 -10.10 3.51
C ASP A 66 -3.95 -9.16 2.31
N GLY A 67 -4.26 -7.87 2.48
CA GLY A 67 -3.96 -6.82 1.50
C GLY A 67 -2.46 -6.72 1.19
N ILE A 68 -1.61 -6.68 2.23
CA ILE A 68 -0.14 -6.70 2.08
C ILE A 68 0.32 -8.00 1.40
N ARG A 69 -0.21 -9.16 1.79
CA ARG A 69 0.11 -10.45 1.16
C ARG A 69 -0.22 -10.45 -0.34
N CYS A 70 -1.39 -9.94 -0.71
CA CYS A 70 -1.83 -9.83 -2.10
C CYS A 70 -0.93 -8.85 -2.88
N ALA A 71 -0.60 -7.70 -2.29
CA ALA A 71 0.31 -6.73 -2.87
C ALA A 71 1.70 -7.33 -3.14
N ILE A 72 2.28 -8.05 -2.17
CA ILE A 72 3.57 -8.77 -2.31
C ILE A 72 3.49 -9.76 -3.48
N ARG A 73 2.38 -10.50 -3.62
CA ARG A 73 2.20 -11.43 -4.73
C ARG A 73 2.21 -10.72 -6.09
N ILE A 74 1.50 -9.59 -6.22
CA ILE A 74 1.47 -8.81 -7.46
C ILE A 74 2.89 -8.33 -7.81
N VAL A 75 3.59 -7.66 -6.89
CA VAL A 75 4.93 -7.10 -7.17
C VAL A 75 5.97 -8.17 -7.49
N CYS A 76 5.84 -9.37 -6.92
CA CYS A 76 6.69 -10.51 -7.28
C CYS A 76 6.43 -11.03 -8.70
N ILE A 77 5.16 -11.15 -9.12
CA ILE A 77 4.78 -11.56 -10.47
C ILE A 77 5.32 -10.58 -11.53
N PHE A 78 5.27 -9.29 -11.23
CA PHE A 78 5.67 -8.23 -12.17
C PHE A 78 7.11 -7.72 -11.99
N HIS A 79 7.91 -8.40 -11.16
CA HIS A 79 9.31 -8.06 -10.88
C HIS A 79 9.52 -6.58 -10.46
N MET A 80 8.66 -6.09 -9.57
CA MET A 80 8.65 -4.71 -9.06
C MET A 80 9.45 -4.62 -7.76
N THR A 81 10.79 -4.55 -7.87
CA THR A 81 11.73 -4.65 -6.74
C THR A 81 11.52 -3.61 -5.64
N LEU A 82 11.37 -2.33 -6.00
CA LEU A 82 11.22 -1.23 -5.03
C LEU A 82 9.97 -1.44 -4.17
N GLU A 83 8.85 -1.74 -4.81
CA GLU A 83 7.56 -1.94 -4.18
C GLU A 83 7.58 -3.17 -3.29
N ARG A 84 8.18 -4.28 -3.79
CA ARG A 84 8.38 -5.50 -3.00
C ARG A 84 9.13 -5.20 -1.70
N ASP A 85 10.25 -4.51 -1.78
CA ASP A 85 11.07 -4.24 -0.61
C ASP A 85 10.30 -3.37 0.41
N ALA A 86 9.53 -2.38 -0.06
CA ALA A 86 8.67 -1.57 0.80
C ALA A 86 7.57 -2.38 1.51
N TYR A 87 6.83 -3.24 0.78
CA TYR A 87 5.79 -4.08 1.38
C TYR A 87 6.36 -5.11 2.37
N VAL A 88 7.50 -5.74 2.04
CA VAL A 88 8.16 -6.70 2.92
C VAL A 88 8.67 -6.02 4.20
N GLN A 89 9.25 -4.82 4.07
CA GLN A 89 9.70 -4.05 5.23
C GLN A 89 8.54 -3.65 6.14
N ALA A 90 7.42 -3.22 5.57
CA ALA A 90 6.21 -2.92 6.35
C ALA A 90 5.67 -4.16 7.07
N LEU A 91 5.57 -5.29 6.37
CA LEU A 91 5.13 -6.56 6.97
C LEU A 91 6.02 -6.96 8.15
N ALA A 92 7.34 -6.92 7.96
CA ALA A 92 8.30 -7.26 9.01
C ALA A 92 8.17 -6.36 10.25
N ARG A 93 7.92 -5.06 10.04
CA ARG A 93 7.73 -4.09 11.12
C ARG A 93 6.46 -4.38 11.93
N PHE A 94 5.33 -4.63 11.28
CA PHE A 94 4.04 -4.83 11.97
C PHE A 94 3.89 -6.18 12.64
N THR A 95 4.61 -7.20 12.16
CA THR A 95 4.55 -8.56 12.73
C THR A 95 5.65 -8.83 13.76
N LEU A 96 6.43 -7.80 14.13
CA LEU A 96 7.58 -7.92 15.05
C LEU A 96 8.61 -8.98 14.60
N LEU A 97 8.64 -9.33 13.31
CA LEU A 97 9.57 -10.31 12.74
C LEU A 97 11.03 -9.89 12.95
N THR A 98 11.29 -8.58 13.07
CA THR A 98 12.60 -7.99 13.39
C THR A 98 12.85 -7.80 14.90
N ALA A 99 11.85 -7.97 15.76
CA ALA A 99 12.02 -7.77 17.21
C ALA A 99 12.93 -8.83 17.85
N ASN A 100 13.05 -10.00 17.22
CA ASN A 100 13.87 -11.12 17.71
C ASN A 100 15.14 -11.40 16.86
N SER A 101 15.34 -10.72 15.73
CA SER A 101 16.62 -10.74 14.98
C SER A 101 16.59 -9.70 13.84
N PRO A 102 17.67 -8.93 13.59
CA PRO A 102 17.82 -8.21 12.33
C PRO A 102 17.87 -9.20 11.17
N ILE A 103 17.10 -8.95 10.10
CA ILE A 103 17.03 -9.75 8.85
C ILE A 103 18.38 -9.81 8.10
N MET A 104 19.44 -9.18 8.63
CA MET A 104 20.77 -9.13 8.03
C MET A 104 21.52 -10.49 7.98
N ASP A 105 21.08 -11.51 8.72
CA ASP A 105 21.79 -12.80 8.82
C ASP A 105 21.11 -14.00 8.16
N MET A 106 20.35 -13.79 7.09
CA MET A 106 20.02 -14.92 6.18
C MET A 106 21.23 -15.25 5.30
N LYS A 107 22.22 -15.96 5.86
CA LYS A 107 23.30 -16.56 5.07
C LYS A 107 22.74 -17.66 4.19
N ALA A 108 22.91 -17.52 2.87
CA ALA A 108 22.57 -18.55 1.91
C ALA A 108 23.28 -19.86 2.26
N LYS A 109 22.50 -20.94 2.35
CA LYS A 109 23.02 -22.30 2.51
C LYS A 109 23.76 -22.66 1.22
N LYS A 110 25.09 -22.69 1.28
CA LYS A 110 25.92 -23.22 0.20
C LYS A 110 25.68 -24.73 0.15
N TYR A 111 25.15 -25.21 -0.97
CA TYR A 111 25.24 -26.62 -1.36
C TYR A 111 26.70 -26.95 -1.70
#